data_AF-A0A6A7VYF6-F1
#
_entry.id   AF-A0A6A7VYF6-F1
#
_cell.length_a   1.000
_cell.length_b   1.000
_cell.length_c   1.000
_cell.angle_alpha   90.00
_cell.angle_beta   90.00
_cell.angle_gamma   90.00
#
_symmetry.space_group_name_H-M   'P 1'
#
loop_
_entity.id
_entity.type
_entity.pdbx_description
1 polymer ?
#
loop_
_entity_poly.entity_id
_entity_poly.type
_entity_poly.pdbx_seq_one_letter_code
_entity_poly.pdbx_strand_id
1 'polypeptide(L)'
;MTNSRLLKKLEEIKKEYETSEVCMGEMLDSISADGFSIEDAHWLYMRAMEWANGDKFYIHVGEDEDVLSKDELEEANLIVLE
;
A
#
# COMPACT_ATOMS: atom_id res chain seq x y z
N MET A 1 4.03 -13.23 -24.17
CA MET A 1 5.18 -13.21 -23.24
C MET A 1 4.89 -12.13 -22.23
N THR A 2 4.70 -12.48 -20.95
CA THR A 2 4.57 -11.47 -19.89
C THR A 2 5.83 -10.60 -19.93
N ASN A 3 5.66 -9.29 -20.09
CA ASN A 3 6.74 -8.36 -20.39
C ASN A 3 7.77 -8.41 -19.23
N SER A 4 9.00 -8.88 -19.50
CA SER A 4 10.03 -9.11 -18.46
C SER A 4 10.26 -7.88 -17.56
N ARG A 5 10.04 -6.68 -18.11
CA ARG A 5 10.13 -5.41 -17.40
C ARG A 5 9.02 -5.22 -16.35
N LEU A 6 7.79 -5.64 -16.63
CA LEU A 6 6.66 -5.55 -15.68
C LEU A 6 6.92 -6.43 -14.45
N LEU A 7 7.35 -7.67 -14.68
CA LEU A 7 7.67 -8.59 -13.59
C LEU A 7 8.80 -8.05 -12.72
N LYS A 8 9.85 -7.50 -13.33
CA LYS A 8 10.93 -6.86 -12.58
C LYS A 8 10.44 -5.71 -11.71
N LYS A 9 9.62 -4.81 -12.28
CA LYS A 9 9.07 -3.67 -11.53
C LYS A 9 8.14 -4.11 -10.41
N LEU A 10 7.35 -5.16 -10.61
CA LEU A 10 6.50 -5.72 -9.56
C LEU A 10 7.32 -6.25 -8.37
N GLU A 11 8.44 -6.95 -8.63
CA GLU A 11 9.32 -7.41 -7.55
C GLU A 11 10.02 -6.24 -6.83
N GLU A 12 10.36 -5.16 -7.55
CA GLU A 12 10.86 -3.92 -6.93
C GLU A 12 9.82 -3.30 -5.99
N ILE A 13 8.55 -3.19 -6.42
CA ILE A 13 7.43 -2.69 -5.60
C ILE A 13 7.26 -3.53 -4.33
N LYS A 14 7.24 -4.86 -4.45
CA LYS A 14 7.08 -5.75 -3.28
C LYS A 14 8.22 -5.58 -2.28
N LYS A 15 9.45 -5.49 -2.76
CA LYS A 15 10.62 -5.31 -1.90
C LYS A 15 10.62 -3.96 -1.17
N GLU A 16 10.19 -2.90 -1.84
CA GLU A 16 10.04 -1.58 -1.20
C GLU A 16 8.97 -1.63 -0.11
N TYR A 17 7.86 -2.32 -0.40
CA TYR A 17 6.75 -2.48 0.53
C TYR A 17 7.07 -3.26 1.81
N GLU A 18 7.98 -4.25 1.75
CA GLU A 18 8.43 -4.98 2.95
C GLU A 18 8.96 -4.07 4.07
N THR A 19 9.39 -2.86 3.71
CA THR A 19 9.92 -1.84 4.65
C THR A 19 9.06 -0.56 4.69
N SER A 20 7.90 -0.56 4.04
CA SER A 20 7.00 0.59 4.00
C SER A 20 6.27 0.77 5.34
N GLU A 21 6.16 2.02 5.78
CA GLU A 21 5.35 2.40 6.96
C GLU A 21 3.87 2.63 6.60
N VAL A 22 3.55 2.63 5.30
CA VAL A 22 2.22 2.90 4.75
C VAL A 22 1.71 1.73 3.94
N CYS A 23 0.39 1.69 3.69
CA CYS A 23 -0.23 0.57 2.96
C CYS A 23 0.14 0.55 1.48
N MET A 24 -0.08 -0.59 0.80
CA MET A 24 0.36 -0.79 -0.59
C MET A 24 -0.22 0.28 -1.51
N GLY A 25 -1.49 0.66 -1.31
CA GLY A 25 -2.14 1.71 -2.07
C GLY A 25 -1.45 3.07 -1.92
N GLU A 26 -1.21 3.49 -0.67
CA GLU A 26 -0.52 4.76 -0.38
C GLU A 26 0.93 4.76 -0.87
N MET A 27 1.64 3.64 -0.72
CA MET A 27 2.99 3.51 -1.25
C MET A 27 2.99 3.65 -2.78
N LEU A 28 2.06 3.00 -3.48
CA LEU A 28 1.96 3.06 -4.94
C LEU A 28 1.72 4.48 -5.47
N ASP A 29 1.03 5.34 -4.72
CA ASP A 29 0.84 6.76 -5.09
C ASP A 29 2.17 7.53 -5.17
N SER A 30 3.20 7.08 -4.46
CA SER A 30 4.55 7.66 -4.50
C SER A 30 5.46 7.06 -5.58
N ILE A 31 5.07 5.92 -6.18
CA ILE A 31 5.90 5.19 -7.13
C ILE A 31 5.67 5.74 -8.55
N SER A 32 6.73 6.29 -9.16
CA SER A 32 6.69 6.72 -10.55
C SER A 32 6.42 5.53 -11.50
N ALA A 33 5.43 5.72 -12.39
CA ALA A 33 5.09 4.83 -13.48
C ALA A 33 5.83 5.18 -14.79
N ASP A 34 6.88 6.01 -14.74
CA ASP A 34 7.55 6.52 -15.93
C ASP A 34 8.07 5.39 -16.84
N GLY A 35 7.83 5.58 -18.14
CA GLY A 35 8.23 4.65 -19.18
C GLY A 35 7.38 3.37 -19.25
N PHE A 36 6.26 3.29 -18.54
CA PHE A 36 5.20 2.31 -18.75
C PHE A 36 4.00 2.96 -19.45
N SER A 37 3.22 2.17 -20.19
CA SER A 37 1.90 2.64 -20.65
C SER A 37 0.91 2.70 -19.48
N ILE A 38 -0.24 3.32 -19.70
CA ILE A 38 -1.31 3.36 -18.69
C ILE A 38 -1.79 1.94 -18.36
N GLU A 39 -1.91 1.06 -19.36
CA GLU A 39 -2.31 -0.33 -19.17
C GLU A 39 -1.27 -1.13 -18.38
N ASP A 40 0.01 -0.91 -18.67
CA ASP A 40 1.12 -1.52 -17.95
C ASP A 40 1.16 -1.06 -16.48
N ALA A 41 0.97 0.24 -16.24
CA ALA A 41 0.88 0.81 -14.89
C ALA A 41 -0.34 0.28 -14.13
N HIS A 42 -1.50 0.19 -14.79
CA HIS A 42 -2.71 -0.38 -14.22
C HIS A 42 -2.53 -1.87 -13.87
N TRP A 43 -1.87 -2.63 -14.74
CA TRP A 43 -1.54 -4.03 -14.45
C TRP A 43 -0.64 -4.16 -13.22
N LEU A 44 0.39 -3.31 -13.10
CA LEU A 44 1.27 -3.29 -11.92
C LEU A 44 0.49 -2.98 -10.64
N TYR A 45 -0.36 -1.96 -10.66
CA TYR A 45 -1.22 -1.59 -9.54
C TYR A 45 -2.07 -2.77 -9.08
N MET A 46 -2.82 -3.39 -10.00
CA MET A 46 -3.71 -4.50 -9.65
C MET A 46 -2.95 -5.70 -9.07
N ARG A 47 -1.77 -6.03 -9.59
CA ARG A 47 -0.97 -7.15 -9.10
C ARG A 47 -0.28 -6.89 -7.77
N ALA A 48 0.15 -5.65 -7.54
CA ALA A 48 0.70 -5.24 -6.25
C ALA A 48 -0.38 -5.27 -5.16
N MET A 49 -1.56 -4.71 -5.45
CA MET A 49 -2.73 -4.75 -4.55
C MET A 49 -3.22 -6.17 -4.29
N GLU A 50 -3.27 -7.04 -5.30
CA GLU A 50 -3.62 -8.46 -5.14
C GLU A 50 -2.61 -9.19 -4.24
N TRP A 51 -1.32 -8.87 -4.36
CA TRP A 51 -0.27 -9.51 -3.55
C TRP A 51 -0.29 -9.04 -2.09
N ALA A 52 -0.58 -7.76 -1.84
CA ALA A 52 -0.75 -7.20 -0.49
C ALA A 52 -2.15 -7.50 0.12
N ASN A 53 -3.02 -8.18 -0.63
CA ASN A 53 -4.37 -8.46 -0.17
C ASN A 53 -4.33 -9.38 1.06
N GLY A 54 -4.85 -8.89 2.18
CA GLY A 54 -4.84 -9.59 3.47
C GLY A 54 -3.85 -9.02 4.48
N ASP A 55 -3.01 -8.06 4.08
CA ASP A 55 -2.22 -7.29 5.02
C ASP A 55 -3.10 -6.53 6.01
N LYS A 56 -2.61 -6.42 7.24
CA LYS A 56 -3.30 -5.74 8.33
C LYS A 56 -2.49 -4.54 8.78
N PHE A 57 -3.12 -3.38 8.69
CA PHE A 57 -2.57 -2.13 9.18
C PHE A 57 -3.23 -1.78 10.51
N TYR A 58 -2.44 -1.21 11.40
CA TYR A 58 -2.91 -0.76 12.71
C TYR A 58 -2.45 0.68 12.89
N ILE A 59 -3.36 1.52 13.38
CA ILE A 59 -3.02 2.87 13.78
C ILE A 59 -2.55 2.79 15.22
N HIS A 60 -1.36 3.31 15.49
CA HIS A 60 -0.90 3.44 16.86
C HIS A 60 -1.55 4.68 17.47
N VAL A 61 -2.45 4.46 18.44
CA VAL A 61 -3.14 5.54 19.14
C VAL A 61 -2.22 6.06 20.26
N GLY A 62 -1.70 7.27 20.09
CA GLY A 62 -0.85 7.98 21.07
C GLY A 62 -1.47 9.31 21.50
N GLU A 63 -0.84 10.01 22.46
CA GLU A 63 -1.26 11.34 22.93
C GLU A 63 -0.98 12.50 21.94
N ASP A 64 -0.51 12.20 20.72
CA ASP A 64 -0.26 13.22 19.71
C ASP A 64 -1.58 13.76 19.13
N GLU A 65 -1.66 15.10 19.01
CA GLU A 65 -2.87 15.84 18.58
C GLU A 65 -3.36 15.48 17.16
N ASP A 66 -2.50 14.85 16.35
CA ASP A 66 -2.80 14.46 14.97
C ASP A 66 -3.28 13.00 14.81
N VAL A 67 -3.53 12.29 15.92
CA VAL A 67 -4.03 10.91 15.90
C VAL A 67 -5.53 10.87 16.17
N LEU A 68 -6.28 10.12 15.35
CA LEU A 68 -7.71 9.88 15.56
C LEU A 68 -7.94 9.34 16.98
N SER A 69 -8.91 9.93 17.67
CA SER A 69 -9.35 9.44 18.97
C SER A 69 -9.93 8.02 18.86
N LYS A 70 -9.97 7.29 19.97
CA LYS A 70 -10.55 5.94 20.01
C LYS A 70 -11.97 5.91 19.46
N ASP A 71 -12.77 6.92 19.79
CA ASP A 71 -14.16 7.04 19.32
C ASP A 71 -14.22 7.23 17.78
N GLU A 72 -13.32 8.03 17.20
CA GLU A 72 -13.23 8.22 15.75
C GLU A 72 -12.76 6.96 15.01
N LEU A 73 -11.87 6.18 15.63
CA LEU A 73 -11.40 4.90 15.08
C LEU A 73 -12.50 3.82 15.11
N GLU A 74 -13.29 3.77 16.17
CA GLU A 74 -14.45 2.88 16.28
C GLU A 74 -15.55 3.27 15.27
N GLU A 75 -15.83 4.57 15.06
CA GLU A 75 -16.77 5.04 14.03
C GLU A 75 -16.31 4.67 12.61
N ALA A 76 -15.01 4.73 12.34
CA ALA A 76 -14.41 4.31 11.08
C ALA A 76 -14.31 2.78 10.91
N ASN A 77 -14.73 1.99 11.91
CA ASN A 77 -14.65 0.52 11.92
C ASN A 77 -13.22 0.00 11.72
N LEU A 78 -12.23 0.71 12.25
CA LEU A 78 -10.82 0.36 12.21
C LEU A 78 -10.45 -0.49 13.44
N ILE A 79 -9.54 -1.46 13.24
CA ILE A 79 -9.11 -2.36 14.33
C ILE A 79 -8.11 -1.61 15.22
N VAL A 80 -8.52 -1.30 16.45
CA VAL A 80 -7.64 -0.76 17.50
C VAL A 80 -7.07 -1.93 18.31
N LEU A 81 -5.75 -2.02 18.43
CA LEU A 81 -5.08 -2.95 19.35
C LEU A 81 -4.81 -2.24 20.68
N GLU A 82 -5.25 -2.86 21.78
CA GLU A 82 -5.01 -2.40 23.17
C GLU A 82 -3.56 -2.65 23.64
#